data_AF-A0A2K8U275-F1
#
_entry.id   AF-A0A2K8U275-F1
#
_cell.length_a   1.000
_cell.length_b   1.000
_cell.length_c   1.000
_cell.angle_alpha   90.00
_cell.angle_beta   90.00
_cell.angle_gamma   90.00
#
_symmetry.space_group_name_H-M   'P 1'
#
loop_
_entity.id
_entity.type
_entity.pdbx_description
1 polymer ?
#
loop_
_entity_poly.entity_id
_entity_poly.type
_entity_poly.pdbx_seq_one_letter_code
_entity_poly.pdbx_strand_id
1 'polypeptide(L)'
;MQCPKCGAEQAGDSLICSRCGIVFAKYFKYHPRSDGDDPRPQAPAAAPVSHARPSAGVAPRPLGTDSLLLPAAPGGDWFALSGRAVLWALLLVWGLVLMLAPVESNAVGASYLHLVNLPFHEFGHILFRPFGQWIASLGGTLGQLLMPAICCGVLLVQTRDPFGAAAALWWFGENFLDIAPYINDARAGALPLLGGNFGHSSPYGFHDWEYLLGETGLLHLDHGLAQTSRLLGVLVMVLALTWGAWLLVRQLRYLNRQD
;
A
#
# COMPACT_ATOMS: atom_id res chain seq x y z
N MET A 1 14.19 -13.10 -30.30
CA MET A 1 14.13 -11.63 -30.44
C MET A 1 14.87 -10.96 -29.29
N GLN A 2 15.59 -9.86 -29.51
CA GLN A 2 16.25 -9.13 -28.42
C GLN A 2 15.30 -8.11 -27.77
N CYS A 3 15.39 -7.97 -26.45
CA CYS A 3 14.61 -7.01 -25.71
C CYS A 3 15.14 -5.58 -25.93
N PRO A 4 14.30 -4.62 -26.37
CA PRO A 4 14.75 -3.26 -26.68
C PRO A 4 15.08 -2.43 -25.42
N LYS A 5 14.63 -2.87 -24.23
CA LYS A 5 14.89 -2.18 -22.96
C LYS A 5 16.16 -2.66 -22.24
N CYS A 6 16.48 -3.96 -22.34
CA CYS A 6 17.57 -4.56 -21.55
C CYS A 6 18.54 -5.42 -22.35
N GLY A 7 18.36 -5.54 -23.67
CA GLY A 7 19.23 -6.29 -24.57
C GLY A 7 19.17 -7.81 -24.42
N ALA A 8 18.38 -8.36 -23.49
CA ALA A 8 18.31 -9.80 -23.28
C ALA A 8 17.71 -10.53 -24.50
N GLU A 9 18.29 -11.66 -24.87
CA GLU A 9 17.77 -12.54 -25.91
C GLU A 9 16.54 -13.30 -25.40
N GLN A 10 15.49 -13.36 -26.22
CA GLN A 10 14.19 -13.95 -25.89
C GLN A 10 13.76 -14.92 -26.98
N ALA A 11 12.93 -15.89 -26.64
CA ALA A 11 12.26 -16.74 -27.64
C ALA A 11 11.39 -15.89 -28.58
N GLY A 12 11.23 -16.32 -29.83
CA GLY A 12 10.58 -15.53 -30.90
C GLY A 12 9.12 -15.17 -30.65
N ASP A 13 8.44 -15.92 -29.78
CA ASP A 13 7.03 -15.82 -29.40
C ASP A 13 6.80 -15.20 -28.00
N SER A 14 7.87 -14.75 -27.33
CA SER A 14 7.78 -14.21 -25.97
C SER A 14 6.96 -12.92 -25.95
N LEU A 15 5.87 -12.89 -25.16
CA LEU A 15 5.01 -11.71 -24.98
C LEU A 15 5.57 -10.68 -23.98
N ILE A 16 6.36 -11.16 -23.02
CA ILE A 16 6.94 -10.39 -21.93
C ILE A 16 8.42 -10.74 -21.82
N CYS A 17 9.28 -9.75 -21.61
CA CYS A 17 10.69 -10.01 -21.36
C CYS A 17 10.90 -10.70 -20.01
N SER A 18 11.57 -11.85 -20.01
CA SER A 18 11.90 -12.62 -18.81
C SER A 18 12.85 -11.90 -17.84
N ARG A 19 13.62 -10.93 -18.33
CA ARG A 19 14.61 -10.19 -17.54
C ARG A 19 14.07 -8.90 -16.93
N CYS A 20 13.40 -8.06 -17.72
CA CYS A 20 12.98 -6.73 -17.29
C CYS A 20 11.46 -6.53 -17.24
N GLY A 21 10.68 -7.56 -17.56
CA GLY A 21 9.22 -7.54 -17.46
C GLY A 21 8.50 -6.66 -18.48
N ILE A 22 9.19 -6.17 -19.51
CA ILE A 22 8.53 -5.32 -20.51
C ILE A 22 7.58 -6.15 -21.39
N VAL A 23 6.36 -5.66 -21.57
CA VAL A 23 5.38 -6.25 -22.49
C VAL A 23 5.64 -5.72 -23.89
N PHE A 24 6.05 -6.59 -24.82
CA PHE A 24 6.51 -6.17 -26.15
C PHE A 24 5.41 -5.46 -26.95
N ALA A 25 4.19 -5.98 -26.93
CA ALA A 25 3.05 -5.34 -27.60
C ALA A 25 2.78 -3.91 -27.10
N LYS A 26 2.92 -3.68 -25.78
CA LYS A 26 2.74 -2.34 -25.19
C LYS A 26 3.90 -1.42 -25.53
N TYR A 27 5.13 -1.94 -25.58
CA TYR A 27 6.32 -1.15 -25.94
C TYR A 27 6.29 -0.70 -27.40
N PHE A 28 6.05 -1.63 -28.34
CA PHE A 28 6.02 -1.34 -29.77
C PHE A 28 4.80 -0.52 -30.20
N LYS A 29 3.73 -0.45 -29.38
CA LYS A 29 2.63 0.50 -29.58
C LYS A 29 3.08 1.96 -29.55
N TYR A 30 4.09 2.29 -28.74
CA TYR A 30 4.58 3.66 -28.56
C TYR A 30 5.98 3.88 -29.14
N HIS A 31 6.68 2.80 -29.51
CA HIS A 31 8.03 2.84 -30.10
C HIS A 31 8.07 1.90 -31.31
N PRO A 32 7.60 2.35 -32.49
CA PRO A 32 7.64 1.56 -33.71
C PRO A 32 9.07 1.13 -34.03
N ARG A 33 9.27 -0.10 -34.48
CA ARG A 33 10.59 -0.56 -34.94
C ARG A 33 11.03 0.28 -36.13
N SER A 34 12.29 0.71 -36.11
CA SER A 34 12.93 1.50 -37.16
C SER A 34 13.35 0.66 -38.38
N ASP A 35 13.15 -0.65 -38.33
CA ASP A 35 13.58 -1.56 -39.39
C ASP A 35 12.53 -1.61 -40.49
N GLY A 36 12.73 -0.78 -41.51
CA GLY A 36 11.99 -0.77 -42.76
C GLY A 36 12.30 -1.96 -43.67
N ASP A 37 12.09 -3.18 -43.18
CA ASP A 37 12.10 -4.40 -44.00
C ASP A 37 10.72 -5.08 -43.88
N ASP A 38 9.85 -4.73 -44.81
CA ASP A 38 8.61 -5.43 -45.14
C ASP A 38 8.94 -6.46 -46.25
N PRO A 39 9.15 -7.75 -45.97
CA PRO A 39 8.96 -8.77 -46.98
C PRO A 39 7.45 -8.98 -47.09
N ARG A 40 6.81 -8.13 -47.89
CA ARG A 40 5.40 -8.23 -48.28
C ARG A 40 5.12 -9.66 -48.79
N PRO A 41 4.39 -10.53 -48.06
CA PRO A 41 4.04 -11.83 -48.57
C PRO A 41 2.93 -11.64 -49.62
N GLN A 42 3.21 -12.06 -50.85
CA GLN A 42 2.22 -12.12 -51.92
C GLN A 42 1.03 -12.99 -51.48
N ALA A 43 -0.18 -12.48 -51.62
CA ALA A 43 -1.40 -13.20 -51.28
C ALA A 43 -1.60 -14.42 -52.21
N PRO A 44 -1.67 -15.66 -51.69
CA PRO A 44 -2.15 -16.78 -52.46
C PRO A 44 -3.68 -16.68 -52.60
N ALA A 45 -4.17 -17.04 -53.79
CA ALA A 45 -5.58 -17.08 -54.15
C ALA A 45 -6.44 -17.83 -53.10
N ALA A 46 -7.64 -17.30 -52.87
CA ALA A 46 -8.61 -17.81 -51.92
C ALA A 46 -8.95 -19.29 -52.16
N ALA A 47 -8.51 -20.16 -51.24
CA ALA A 47 -9.06 -21.49 -51.04
C ALA A 47 -10.21 -21.41 -50.01
N PRO A 48 -11.27 -22.24 -50.14
CA PRO A 48 -12.44 -22.14 -49.29
C PRO A 48 -12.08 -22.44 -47.83
N VAL A 49 -12.39 -21.49 -46.95
CA VAL A 49 -12.15 -21.59 -45.52
C VAL A 49 -13.09 -22.65 -44.95
N SER A 50 -12.53 -23.81 -44.59
CA SER A 50 -13.22 -24.78 -43.75
C SER A 50 -13.49 -24.13 -42.40
N HIS A 51 -14.76 -24.06 -42.01
CA HIS A 51 -15.18 -23.64 -40.67
C HIS A 51 -14.67 -24.65 -39.63
N ALA A 52 -13.39 -24.55 -39.27
CA ALA A 52 -12.89 -25.13 -38.05
C ALA A 52 -13.54 -24.39 -36.88
N ARG A 53 -14.32 -25.14 -36.08
CA ARG A 53 -14.93 -24.67 -34.84
C ARG A 53 -13.92 -23.83 -34.04
N PRO A 54 -14.30 -22.66 -33.51
CA PRO A 54 -13.44 -21.96 -32.56
C PRO A 54 -13.17 -22.91 -31.41
N SER A 55 -11.89 -23.27 -31.24
CA SER A 55 -11.42 -23.91 -30.02
C SER A 55 -11.87 -23.02 -28.87
N ALA A 56 -12.60 -23.62 -27.94
CA ALA A 56 -13.08 -22.96 -26.75
C ALA A 56 -11.95 -22.12 -26.15
N GLY A 57 -12.12 -20.80 -26.21
CA GLY A 57 -11.22 -19.87 -25.59
C GLY A 57 -11.03 -20.32 -24.15
N VAL A 58 -9.77 -20.53 -23.76
CA VAL A 58 -9.40 -20.66 -22.36
C VAL A 58 -9.97 -19.42 -21.67
N ALA A 59 -11.08 -19.60 -20.97
CA ALA A 59 -11.69 -18.53 -20.20
C ALA A 59 -10.60 -17.91 -19.32
N PRO A 60 -10.50 -16.57 -19.22
CA PRO A 60 -9.57 -15.94 -18.29
C PRO A 60 -9.87 -16.51 -16.90
N ARG A 61 -8.94 -17.31 -16.38
CA ARG A 61 -9.08 -17.96 -15.09
C ARG A 61 -9.35 -16.85 -14.07
N PRO A 62 -10.45 -16.90 -13.31
CA PRO A 62 -10.77 -15.86 -12.35
C PRO A 62 -9.56 -15.72 -11.44
N LEU A 63 -9.06 -14.48 -11.36
CA LEU A 63 -7.89 -14.14 -10.56
C LEU A 63 -8.31 -14.31 -9.09
N GLY A 64 -8.14 -15.52 -8.55
CA GLY A 64 -8.49 -15.80 -7.16
C GLY A 64 -7.70 -14.87 -6.25
N THR A 65 -8.35 -14.33 -5.21
CA THR A 65 -7.73 -13.51 -4.15
C THR A 65 -6.44 -14.13 -3.61
N ASP A 66 -6.38 -15.47 -3.59
CA ASP A 66 -5.23 -16.26 -3.16
C ASP A 66 -3.99 -15.98 -4.02
N SER A 67 -4.15 -15.76 -5.33
CA SER A 67 -3.05 -15.42 -6.23
C SER A 67 -2.50 -14.01 -6.01
N LEU A 68 -3.31 -13.13 -5.43
CA LEU A 68 -2.97 -11.73 -5.18
C LEU A 68 -2.23 -11.57 -3.86
N LEU A 69 -2.77 -12.16 -2.79
CA LEU A 69 -2.18 -12.10 -1.45
C LEU A 69 -0.96 -13.01 -1.33
N LEU A 70 -0.97 -14.13 -2.06
CA LEU A 70 -0.02 -15.23 -1.90
C LEU A 70 0.36 -15.83 -3.26
N PRO A 71 1.09 -15.10 -4.13
CA PRO A 71 1.47 -15.58 -5.46
C PRO A 71 2.12 -16.97 -5.44
N ALA A 72 1.76 -17.83 -6.41
CA ALA A 72 2.28 -19.20 -6.48
C ALA A 72 3.81 -19.23 -6.71
N ALA A 73 4.32 -18.31 -7.52
CA ALA A 73 5.74 -18.05 -7.71
C ALA A 73 6.07 -16.67 -7.13
N PRO A 74 6.68 -16.60 -5.93
CA PRO A 74 7.18 -15.34 -5.39
C PRO A 74 8.25 -14.79 -6.35
N GLY A 75 8.03 -13.59 -6.90
CA GLY A 75 9.01 -12.95 -7.79
C GLY A 75 10.21 -12.40 -7.01
N GLY A 76 11.37 -12.33 -7.69
CA GLY A 76 12.62 -11.76 -7.16
C GLY A 76 13.68 -12.82 -6.84
N ASP A 77 14.94 -12.45 -7.00
CA ASP A 77 16.12 -13.28 -6.73
C ASP A 77 16.57 -13.19 -5.24
N TRP A 78 17.73 -13.77 -4.95
CA TRP A 78 18.37 -13.71 -3.63
C TRP A 78 18.63 -12.27 -3.14
N PHE A 79 18.92 -11.33 -4.04
CA PHE A 79 19.11 -9.93 -3.69
C PHE A 79 17.78 -9.29 -3.26
N ALA A 80 16.70 -9.52 -4.02
CA ALA A 80 15.36 -9.06 -3.65
C ALA A 80 14.89 -9.64 -2.31
N LEU A 81 15.14 -10.94 -2.06
CA LEU A 81 14.84 -11.57 -0.76
C LEU A 81 15.57 -10.87 0.38
N SER A 82 16.88 -10.61 0.21
CA SER A 82 17.71 -9.96 1.23
C SER A 82 17.22 -8.55 1.55
N GLY A 83 16.91 -7.75 0.53
CA GLY A 83 16.37 -6.40 0.73
C GLY A 83 15.03 -6.40 1.46
N ARG A 84 14.12 -7.32 1.08
CA ARG A 84 12.83 -7.48 1.77
C ARG A 84 13.01 -7.94 3.22
N ALA A 85 13.93 -8.86 3.48
CA ALA A 85 14.22 -9.34 4.83
C ALA A 85 14.76 -8.22 5.74
N VAL A 86 15.67 -7.38 5.21
CA VAL A 86 16.18 -6.19 5.93
C VAL A 86 15.04 -5.22 6.22
N LEU A 87 14.21 -4.87 5.22
CA LEU A 87 13.08 -3.98 5.42
C LEU A 87 12.09 -4.55 6.46
N TRP A 88 11.77 -5.83 6.39
CA TRP A 88 10.90 -6.48 7.37
C TRP A 88 11.47 -6.41 8.79
N ALA A 89 12.77 -6.66 8.95
CA ALA A 89 13.43 -6.57 10.26
C ALA A 89 13.39 -5.14 10.82
N LEU A 90 13.61 -4.13 9.97
CA LEU A 90 13.48 -2.72 10.35
C LEU A 90 12.05 -2.39 10.80
N LEU A 91 11.03 -2.81 10.04
CA LEU A 91 9.63 -2.61 10.39
C LEU A 91 9.23 -3.36 11.67
N LEU A 92 9.80 -4.55 11.93
CA LEU A 92 9.59 -5.27 13.17
C LEU A 92 10.14 -4.50 14.36
N VAL A 93 11.42 -4.10 14.30
CA VAL A 93 12.07 -3.39 15.41
C VAL A 93 11.39 -2.06 15.66
N TRP A 94 11.14 -1.27 14.60
CA TRP A 94 10.44 0.00 14.72
C TRP A 94 9.01 -0.20 15.24
N GLY A 95 8.29 -1.19 14.72
CA GLY A 95 6.95 -1.53 15.17
C GLY A 95 6.90 -1.92 16.64
N LEU A 96 7.85 -2.71 17.12
CA LEU A 96 7.94 -3.08 18.54
C LEU A 96 8.18 -1.85 19.43
N VAL A 97 9.06 -0.94 19.02
CA VAL A 97 9.30 0.33 19.76
C VAL A 97 8.01 1.13 19.88
N LEU A 98 7.24 1.28 18.80
CA LEU A 98 5.97 2.02 18.81
C LEU A 98 4.88 1.29 19.60
N MET A 99 4.71 -0.02 19.39
CA MET A 99 3.68 -0.84 20.04
C MET A 99 3.90 -1.01 21.55
N LEU A 100 5.14 -0.87 22.03
CA LEU A 100 5.47 -0.94 23.46
C LEU A 100 5.40 0.43 24.14
N ALA A 101 5.33 1.52 23.38
CA ALA A 101 5.18 2.85 23.94
C ALA A 101 3.77 3.03 24.57
N PRO A 102 3.66 3.65 25.76
CA PRO A 102 2.39 4.10 26.32
C PRO A 102 1.75 5.19 25.44
N VAL A 103 0.43 5.30 25.48
CA VAL A 103 -0.30 6.35 24.73
C VAL A 103 0.07 7.74 25.26
N GLU A 104 0.22 7.83 26.58
CA GLU A 104 0.43 9.07 27.33
C GLU A 104 1.80 9.69 27.05
N SER A 105 2.78 8.91 26.60
CA SER A 105 4.11 9.43 26.30
C SER A 105 4.18 10.16 24.96
N ASN A 106 3.13 10.07 24.14
CA ASN A 106 3.08 10.60 22.77
C ASN A 106 4.31 10.20 21.92
N ALA A 107 4.87 9.00 22.16
CA ALA A 107 6.11 8.59 21.48
C ALA A 107 5.91 8.43 19.97
N VAL A 108 4.70 8.04 19.55
CA VAL A 108 4.36 7.86 18.14
C VAL A 108 4.14 9.21 17.45
N GLY A 109 3.42 10.14 18.08
CA GLY A 109 3.28 11.52 17.59
C GLY A 109 4.59 12.31 17.59
N ALA A 110 5.57 11.93 18.40
CA ALA A 110 6.93 12.47 18.35
C ALA A 110 7.85 11.75 17.34
N SER A 111 7.36 10.71 16.68
CA SER A 111 8.16 9.91 15.76
C SER A 111 8.31 10.58 14.39
N TYR A 112 9.31 10.15 13.62
CA TYR A 112 9.48 10.62 12.25
C TYR A 112 8.28 10.31 11.35
N LEU A 113 7.55 9.20 11.60
CA LEU A 113 6.45 8.79 10.73
C LEU A 113 5.23 9.70 10.90
N HIS A 114 5.03 10.30 12.08
CA HIS A 114 4.03 11.33 12.31
C HIS A 114 4.20 12.51 11.33
N LEU A 115 5.44 12.96 11.09
CA LEU A 115 5.73 14.04 10.14
C LEU A 115 5.38 13.68 8.68
N VAL A 116 5.40 12.38 8.35
CA VAL A 116 4.98 11.88 7.03
C VAL A 116 3.45 11.78 6.95
N ASN A 117 2.78 11.45 8.06
CA ASN A 117 1.32 11.36 8.14
C ASN A 117 0.64 12.74 8.07
N LEU A 118 1.26 13.75 8.68
CA LEU A 118 0.69 15.07 8.89
C LEU A 118 0.21 15.77 7.60
N PRO A 119 0.95 15.79 6.47
CA PRO A 119 0.43 16.39 5.23
C PRO A 119 -0.86 15.73 4.72
N PHE A 120 -1.03 14.43 4.95
CA PHE A 120 -2.25 13.73 4.58
C PHE A 120 -3.41 14.03 5.55
N HIS A 121 -3.11 14.27 6.82
CA HIS A 121 -4.07 14.80 7.80
C HIS A 121 -4.56 16.19 7.36
N GLU A 122 -3.65 17.13 7.13
CA GLU A 122 -4.03 18.49 6.71
C GLU A 122 -4.79 18.51 5.37
N PHE A 123 -4.35 17.71 4.41
CA PHE A 123 -5.06 17.57 3.15
C PHE A 123 -6.44 16.96 3.34
N GLY A 124 -6.60 16.03 4.28
CA GLY A 124 -7.86 15.43 4.66
C GLY A 124 -8.92 16.48 5.04
N HIS A 125 -8.56 17.47 5.86
CA HIS A 125 -9.47 18.57 6.19
C HIS A 125 -9.97 19.31 4.95
N ILE A 126 -9.07 19.59 4.00
CA ILE A 126 -9.39 20.29 2.76
C ILE A 126 -10.29 19.44 1.87
N LEU A 127 -9.95 18.16 1.70
CA LEU A 127 -10.67 17.22 0.84
C LEU A 127 -12.12 17.02 1.32
N PHE A 128 -12.31 16.92 2.64
CA PHE A 128 -13.61 16.63 3.24
C PHE A 128 -14.42 17.88 3.62
N ARG A 129 -13.85 19.08 3.48
CA ARG A 129 -14.53 20.37 3.74
C ARG A 129 -15.91 20.53 3.09
N PRO A 130 -16.15 20.08 1.83
CA PRO A 130 -17.47 20.23 1.20
C PRO A 130 -18.61 19.50 1.91
N PHE A 131 -18.31 18.54 2.79
CA PHE A 131 -19.29 17.71 3.48
C PHE A 131 -19.70 18.26 4.86
N GLY A 132 -19.29 19.49 5.19
CA GLY A 132 -19.61 20.15 6.46
C GLY A 132 -18.50 19.99 7.50
N GLN A 133 -18.58 20.80 8.57
CA GLN A 133 -17.49 20.97 9.54
C GLN A 133 -17.13 19.68 10.28
N TRP A 134 -18.12 18.90 10.71
CA TRP A 134 -17.90 17.62 11.38
C TRP A 134 -17.11 16.63 10.51
N ILE A 135 -17.52 16.46 9.25
CA ILE A 135 -16.83 15.58 8.30
C ILE A 135 -15.48 16.17 7.90
N ALA A 136 -15.33 17.49 7.82
CA ALA A 136 -14.05 18.14 7.57
C ALA A 136 -13.04 17.86 8.68
N SER A 137 -13.43 17.97 9.97
CA SER A 137 -12.56 17.68 11.11
C SER A 137 -12.19 16.19 11.18
N LEU A 138 -13.17 15.29 11.01
CA LEU A 138 -12.91 13.84 10.85
C LEU A 138 -12.01 13.56 9.64
N GLY A 139 -12.12 14.41 8.62
CA GLY A 139 -11.38 14.36 7.37
C GLY A 139 -9.88 14.30 7.57
N GLY A 140 -9.33 14.93 8.61
CA GLY A 140 -7.90 14.85 8.90
C GLY A 140 -7.45 13.41 9.14
N THR A 141 -8.03 12.77 10.16
CA THR A 141 -7.79 11.36 10.45
C THR A 141 -8.11 10.44 9.26
N LEU A 142 -9.18 10.72 8.51
CA LEU A 142 -9.50 9.94 7.31
C LEU A 142 -8.45 10.06 6.21
N GLY A 143 -7.93 11.27 5.95
CA GLY A 143 -6.88 11.50 4.95
C GLY A 143 -5.59 10.78 5.32
N GLN A 144 -5.20 10.89 6.59
CA GLN A 144 -4.07 10.17 7.19
C GLN A 144 -4.18 8.65 7.00
N LEU A 145 -5.35 8.05 7.22
CA LEU A 145 -5.59 6.61 7.04
C LEU A 145 -5.72 6.21 5.55
N LEU A 146 -6.30 7.06 4.73
CA LEU A 146 -6.62 6.75 3.34
C LEU A 146 -5.35 6.57 2.50
N MET A 147 -4.31 7.37 2.73
CA MET A 147 -3.07 7.30 1.94
C MET A 147 -2.37 5.92 2.02
N PRO A 148 -2.02 5.38 3.20
CA PRO A 148 -1.44 4.04 3.29
C PRO A 148 -2.39 2.95 2.78
N ALA A 149 -3.71 3.10 2.96
CA ALA A 149 -4.68 2.17 2.40
C ALA A 149 -4.66 2.15 0.86
N ILE A 150 -4.57 3.32 0.22
CA ILE A 150 -4.39 3.44 -1.23
C ILE A 150 -3.08 2.80 -1.65
N CYS A 151 -1.97 3.09 -0.97
CA CYS A 151 -0.67 2.46 -1.25
C CYS A 151 -0.77 0.93 -1.18
N CYS A 152 -1.38 0.39 -0.13
CA CYS A 152 -1.61 -1.04 0.03
C CYS A 152 -2.41 -1.62 -1.14
N GLY A 153 -3.54 -1.00 -1.49
CA GLY A 153 -4.39 -1.43 -2.60
C GLY A 153 -3.69 -1.38 -3.96
N VAL A 154 -2.95 -0.31 -4.24
CA VAL A 154 -2.19 -0.14 -5.49
C VAL A 154 -1.07 -1.18 -5.59
N LEU A 155 -0.29 -1.36 -4.53
CA LEU A 155 0.80 -2.34 -4.51
C LEU A 155 0.26 -3.75 -4.69
N LEU A 156 -0.86 -4.07 -4.07
CA LEU A 156 -1.47 -5.38 -4.16
C LEU A 156 -2.10 -5.64 -5.54
N VAL A 157 -2.93 -4.73 -6.05
CA VAL A 157 -3.75 -4.94 -7.25
C VAL A 157 -3.01 -4.61 -8.54
N GLN A 158 -2.32 -3.46 -8.58
CA GLN A 158 -1.71 -2.93 -9.80
C GLN A 158 -0.27 -3.41 -9.95
N THR A 159 0.53 -3.28 -8.89
CA THR A 159 1.96 -3.66 -8.91
C THR A 159 2.18 -5.16 -8.70
N ARG A 160 1.19 -5.86 -8.13
CA ARG A 160 1.29 -7.28 -7.75
C ARG A 160 2.45 -7.55 -6.80
N ASP A 161 2.69 -6.60 -5.88
CA ASP A 161 3.71 -6.67 -4.84
C ASP A 161 3.05 -6.83 -3.46
N PRO A 162 2.74 -8.08 -3.04
CA PRO A 162 2.12 -8.32 -1.74
C PRO A 162 3.05 -8.00 -0.57
N PHE A 163 4.37 -8.02 -0.77
CA PHE A 163 5.31 -7.65 0.29
C PHE A 163 5.29 -6.13 0.52
N GLY A 164 5.33 -5.33 -0.54
CA GLY A 164 5.11 -3.90 -0.46
C GLY A 164 3.74 -3.54 0.13
N ALA A 165 2.69 -4.29 -0.24
CA ALA A 165 1.36 -4.12 0.34
C ALA A 165 1.34 -4.40 1.85
N ALA A 166 2.05 -5.43 2.32
CA ALA A 166 2.20 -5.70 3.75
C ALA A 166 2.92 -4.55 4.48
N ALA A 167 3.96 -3.95 3.88
CA ALA A 167 4.62 -2.76 4.44
C ALA A 167 3.68 -1.54 4.50
N ALA A 168 2.85 -1.33 3.47
CA ALA A 168 1.83 -0.27 3.48
C ALA A 168 0.72 -0.53 4.51
N LEU A 169 0.33 -1.80 4.72
CA LEU A 169 -0.62 -2.19 5.77
C LEU A 169 -0.04 -1.97 7.17
N TRP A 170 1.27 -2.19 7.35
CA TRP A 170 1.96 -1.85 8.60
C TRP A 170 1.90 -0.34 8.85
N TRP A 171 2.14 0.49 7.84
CA TRP A 171 1.99 1.94 7.93
C TRP A 171 0.54 2.33 8.26
N PHE A 172 -0.46 1.71 7.62
CA PHE A 172 -1.87 1.91 7.96
C PHE A 172 -2.17 1.61 9.44
N GLY A 173 -1.61 0.52 9.98
CA GLY A 173 -1.76 0.18 11.41
C GLY A 173 -1.06 1.17 12.33
N GLU A 174 0.12 1.66 11.96
CA GLU A 174 0.87 2.66 12.73
C GLU A 174 0.08 3.95 12.93
N ASN A 175 -0.69 4.37 11.92
CA ASN A 175 -1.51 5.58 12.02
C ASN A 175 -2.50 5.52 13.19
N PHE A 176 -3.06 4.35 13.52
CA PHE A 176 -3.93 4.22 14.69
C PHE A 176 -3.21 4.42 16.03
N LEU A 177 -1.91 4.07 16.10
CA LEU A 177 -1.07 4.37 17.25
C LEU A 177 -0.73 5.86 17.30
N ASP A 178 -0.50 6.47 16.14
CA ASP A 178 -0.20 7.91 15.99
C ASP A 178 -1.39 8.79 16.40
N ILE A 179 -2.60 8.39 16.02
CA ILE A 179 -3.85 9.07 16.36
C ILE A 179 -4.23 8.86 17.84
N ALA A 180 -3.82 7.76 18.47
CA ALA A 180 -4.28 7.42 19.83
C ALA A 180 -3.94 8.48 20.90
N PRO A 181 -2.70 9.03 21.00
CA PRO A 181 -2.41 10.14 21.90
C PRO A 181 -3.28 11.37 21.64
N TYR A 182 -3.58 11.67 20.38
CA TYR A 182 -4.41 12.81 19.99
C TYR A 182 -5.88 12.61 20.40
N ILE A 183 -6.42 11.40 20.27
CA ILE A 183 -7.73 11.05 20.85
C ILE A 183 -7.68 11.19 22.38
N ASN A 184 -6.63 10.68 23.01
CA ASN A 184 -6.47 10.66 24.46
C ASN A 184 -6.39 12.07 25.07
N ASP A 185 -5.93 13.03 24.29
CA ASP A 185 -5.80 14.43 24.66
C ASP A 185 -7.08 15.24 24.42
N ALA A 186 -8.14 14.67 23.83
CA ALA A 186 -9.33 15.40 23.40
C ALA A 186 -9.97 16.29 24.49
N ARG A 187 -9.96 15.87 25.77
CA ARG A 187 -10.43 16.72 26.88
C ARG A 187 -9.39 17.68 27.44
N ALA A 188 -8.12 17.27 27.43
CA ALA A 188 -7.04 18.02 28.06
C ALA A 188 -6.49 19.12 27.13
N GLY A 189 -6.45 18.86 25.83
CA GLY A 189 -5.96 19.75 24.79
C GLY A 189 -4.51 20.20 25.00
N ALA A 190 -3.70 19.40 25.69
CA ALA A 190 -2.36 19.73 26.17
C ALA A 190 -1.26 19.34 25.18
N LEU A 191 -1.57 18.57 24.14
CA LEU A 191 -0.61 18.28 23.07
C LEU A 191 -0.41 19.51 22.18
N PRO A 192 0.84 19.79 21.78
CA PRO A 192 1.12 20.84 20.82
C PRO A 192 0.56 20.43 19.45
N LEU A 193 -0.30 21.29 18.90
CA LEU A 193 -0.91 21.15 17.59
C LEU A 193 0.01 21.71 16.50
N LEU A 194 -0.34 21.42 15.24
CA LEU A 194 0.37 22.01 14.11
C LEU A 194 0.31 23.55 14.19
N GLY A 195 1.48 24.18 14.01
CA GLY A 195 1.63 25.63 14.17
C GLY A 195 1.92 26.10 15.60
N GLY A 196 2.08 25.18 16.57
CA GLY A 196 2.55 25.49 17.93
C GLY A 196 1.45 25.92 18.91
N ASN A 197 0.18 25.81 18.52
CA ASN A 197 -0.96 26.07 19.38
C ASN A 197 -1.27 24.86 20.29
N PHE A 198 -2.14 25.05 21.28
CA PHE A 198 -2.65 23.97 22.13
C PHE A 198 -4.17 24.00 22.13
N GLY A 199 -4.80 22.82 22.12
CA GLY A 199 -6.26 22.69 22.08
C GLY A 199 -6.95 23.49 23.17
N HIS A 200 -6.47 23.40 24.42
CA HIS A 200 -7.06 24.11 25.57
C HIS A 200 -6.93 25.64 25.53
N SER A 201 -6.08 26.18 24.65
CA SER A 201 -5.82 27.61 24.48
C SER A 201 -6.31 28.17 23.16
N SER A 202 -6.84 27.30 22.29
CA SER A 202 -7.39 27.64 20.99
C SER A 202 -8.92 27.70 21.04
N PRO A 203 -9.57 28.34 20.04
CA PRO A 203 -11.02 28.28 19.92
C PRO A 203 -11.55 26.85 19.80
N TYR A 204 -12.79 26.62 20.25
CA TYR A 204 -13.49 25.35 20.05
C TYR A 204 -13.47 24.93 18.58
N GLY A 205 -13.23 23.64 18.31
CA GLY A 205 -13.11 23.15 16.93
C GLY A 205 -11.70 23.14 16.35
N PHE A 206 -10.70 23.67 17.07
CA PHE A 206 -9.31 23.66 16.62
C PHE A 206 -8.58 22.35 16.90
N HIS A 207 -9.02 21.61 17.92
CA HIS A 207 -8.57 20.25 18.20
C HIS A 207 -9.62 19.27 17.69
N ASP A 208 -9.28 18.47 16.68
CA ASP A 208 -10.26 17.67 15.94
C ASP A 208 -11.03 16.71 16.82
N TRP A 209 -10.32 15.94 17.65
CA TRP A 209 -10.97 14.94 18.51
C TRP A 209 -11.74 15.55 19.69
N GLU A 210 -11.40 16.78 20.11
CA GLU A 210 -12.20 17.53 21.09
C GLU A 210 -13.56 17.87 20.47
N TYR A 211 -13.54 18.42 19.26
CA TYR A 211 -14.73 18.74 18.49
C TYR A 211 -15.58 17.51 18.16
N LEU A 212 -14.98 16.47 17.56
CA LEU A 212 -15.71 15.27 17.13
C LEU A 212 -16.40 14.56 18.30
N LEU A 213 -15.70 14.41 19.43
CA LEU A 213 -16.25 13.76 20.61
C LEU A 213 -17.19 14.68 21.40
N GLY A 214 -16.97 15.99 21.36
CA GLY A 214 -17.87 17.01 21.91
C GLY A 214 -19.23 16.99 21.22
N GLU A 215 -19.25 17.11 19.89
CA GLU A 215 -20.47 17.11 19.07
C GLU A 215 -21.26 15.80 19.16
N THR A 216 -20.59 14.68 19.44
CA THR A 216 -21.23 13.36 19.60
C THR A 216 -21.60 13.02 21.04
N GLY A 217 -21.23 13.86 22.02
CA GLY A 217 -21.43 13.59 23.44
C GLY A 217 -20.56 12.45 24.00
N LEU A 218 -19.55 12.01 23.26
CA LEU A 218 -18.66 10.90 23.61
C LEU A 218 -17.32 11.33 24.23
N LEU A 219 -17.17 12.63 24.53
CA LEU A 219 -15.93 13.20 25.03
C LEU A 219 -15.39 12.53 26.31
N HIS A 220 -16.28 11.97 27.14
CA HIS A 220 -15.92 11.21 28.34
C HIS A 220 -15.26 9.84 28.05
N LEU A 221 -15.32 9.36 26.80
CA LEU A 221 -14.75 8.09 26.35
C LEU A 221 -13.39 8.25 25.65
N ASP A 222 -12.84 9.47 25.55
CA ASP A 222 -11.55 9.77 24.92
C ASP A 222 -10.43 8.76 25.24
N HIS A 223 -10.17 8.46 26.53
CA HIS A 223 -9.15 7.48 26.93
C HIS A 223 -9.49 6.06 26.45
N GLY A 224 -10.76 5.66 26.52
CA GLY A 224 -11.20 4.34 26.06
C GLY A 224 -11.09 4.19 24.53
N LEU A 225 -11.44 5.24 23.80
CA LEU A 225 -11.32 5.31 22.34
C LEU A 225 -9.85 5.33 21.91
N ALA A 226 -8.99 6.06 22.63
CA ALA A 226 -7.55 6.07 22.40
C ALA A 226 -6.94 4.67 22.56
N GLN A 227 -7.27 3.95 23.64
CA GLN A 227 -6.81 2.58 23.85
C GLN A 227 -7.36 1.62 22.80
N THR A 228 -8.60 1.82 22.36
CA THR A 228 -9.20 1.03 21.28
C THR A 228 -8.48 1.28 19.95
N SER A 229 -8.18 2.54 19.62
CA SER A 229 -7.39 2.90 18.43
C SER A 229 -6.04 2.22 18.48
N ARG A 230 -5.30 2.37 19.58
CA ARG A 230 -4.00 1.72 19.77
C ARG A 230 -4.09 0.20 19.60
N LEU A 231 -5.08 -0.45 20.21
CA LEU A 231 -5.26 -1.91 20.08
C LEU A 231 -5.49 -2.32 18.62
N LEU A 232 -6.37 -1.61 17.90
CA LEU A 232 -6.62 -1.88 16.48
C LEU A 232 -5.35 -1.72 15.65
N GLY A 233 -4.58 -0.65 15.89
CA GLY A 233 -3.31 -0.43 15.20
C GLY A 233 -2.30 -1.55 15.47
N VAL A 234 -2.14 -1.96 16.73
CA VAL A 234 -1.26 -3.08 17.11
C VAL A 234 -1.67 -4.36 16.37
N LEU A 235 -2.97 -4.69 16.36
CA LEU A 235 -3.48 -5.88 15.67
C LEU A 235 -3.19 -5.84 14.16
N VAL A 236 -3.38 -4.68 13.52
CA VAL A 236 -3.09 -4.49 12.10
C VAL A 236 -1.59 -4.59 11.81
N MET A 237 -0.74 -3.96 12.63
CA MET A 237 0.72 -4.03 12.46
C MET A 237 1.24 -5.45 12.63
N VAL A 238 0.73 -6.21 13.61
CA VAL A 238 1.07 -7.62 13.80
C VAL A 238 0.60 -8.46 12.62
N LEU A 239 -0.61 -8.22 12.10
CA LEU A 239 -1.11 -8.88 10.89
C LEU A 239 -0.20 -8.60 9.68
N ALA A 240 0.22 -7.35 9.50
CA ALA A 240 1.12 -6.95 8.43
C ALA A 240 2.50 -7.63 8.55
N LEU A 241 3.08 -7.65 9.75
CA LEU A 241 4.38 -8.29 10.02
C LEU A 241 4.32 -9.80 9.81
N THR A 242 3.26 -10.46 10.29
CA THR A 242 3.06 -11.91 10.10
C THR A 242 2.86 -12.25 8.62
N TRP A 243 2.09 -11.46 7.88
CA TRP A 243 1.94 -11.63 6.44
C TRP A 243 3.26 -11.43 5.69
N GLY A 244 4.01 -10.36 5.99
CA GLY A 244 5.33 -10.11 5.41
C GLY A 244 6.34 -11.23 5.69
N ALA A 245 6.39 -11.74 6.91
CA ALA A 245 7.25 -12.87 7.30
C ALA A 245 6.88 -14.14 6.52
N TRP A 246 5.59 -14.41 6.36
CA TRP A 246 5.13 -15.56 5.60
C TRP A 246 5.53 -15.48 4.12
N LEU A 247 5.43 -14.29 3.51
CA LEU A 247 5.88 -14.05 2.13
C LEU A 247 7.39 -14.29 1.99
N LEU A 248 8.21 -13.82 2.93
CA LEU A 248 9.66 -14.06 2.94
C LEU A 248 10.00 -15.54 3.02
N VAL A 249 9.36 -16.28 3.93
CA VAL A 249 9.56 -17.73 4.08
C VAL A 249 9.18 -18.47 2.79
N ARG A 250 8.09 -18.05 2.13
CA ARG A 250 7.69 -18.64 0.84
C ARG A 250 8.69 -18.34 -0.26
N GLN A 251 9.20 -17.11 -0.35
CA GLN A 251 10.23 -16.74 -1.33
C GLN A 251 11.53 -17.52 -1.11
N LEU A 252 11.99 -17.65 0.15
CA LEU A 252 13.17 -18.45 0.50
C LEU A 252 13.02 -19.92 0.07
N ARG A 253 11.88 -20.54 0.39
CA ARG A 253 11.59 -21.93 -0.01
C ARG A 253 11.51 -22.10 -1.53
N TYR A 254 11.08 -21.07 -2.25
CA TYR A 254 11.01 -21.11 -3.69
C TYR A 254 12.41 -21.07 -4.32
N LEU A 255 13.28 -20.15 -3.87
CA LEU A 255 14.66 -20.05 -4.37
C LEU A 255 15.47 -21.33 -4.06
N ASN A 256 15.37 -21.86 -2.84
CA ASN A 256 16.05 -23.12 -2.46
C ASN A 256 15.62 -24.36 -3.25
N ARG A 257 14.49 -24.32 -3.98
CA ARG A 257 14.04 -25.44 -4.84
C ARG A 257 14.55 -25.30 -6.27
N GLN A 258 15.08 -24.14 -6.63
CA GLN A 258 15.60 -23.86 -7.97
C GLN A 258 17.11 -24.06 -8.08
N ASP A 259 17.82 -23.97 -6.96
CA ASP A 259 19.23 -24.34 -6.81
C ASP A 259 19.39 -25.87 -6.64
#